data_AF-A0A7C1AP79-F1
#
_entry.id   AF-A0A7C1AP79-F1
#
_cell.length_a   1.000
_cell.length_b   1.000
_cell.length_c   1.000
_cell.angle_alpha   90.00
_cell.angle_beta   90.00
_cell.angle_gamma   90.00
#
_symmetry.space_group_name_H-M   'P 1'
#
loop_
_entity.id
_entity.type
_entity.pdbx_description
1 polymer ?
#
loop_
_entity_poly.entity_id
_entity_poly.type
_entity_poly.pdbx_seq_one_letter_code
_entity_poly.pdbx_strand_id
1 'polypeptide(L)'
;TTWVLCPILAAIIAVILYKALRIYLRYSKLHLVRTDAYLRLGLLLAGAFGAYALGANNIANVVGVFLPAIEFSTLELGGISFSPAQQLFLIGGLAIAFGVMTYSKGVMMTVGGGLGRISPVAAFVAVVSHSIVLFAFASRGLEAWLLSMGLPTIPLVPVSSSQAVVGAIVGIAILQGAAGIRWRLLGTIVMGWVATPIMAGFISFFGLYFLQNVFDQTVF
;
A
#
# COMPACT_ATOMS: atom_id res chain seq x y z
N THR A 1 10.44 -12.10 -5.76
CA THR A 1 9.69 -12.91 -4.76
C THR A 1 8.59 -12.10 -4.06
N THR A 2 8.79 -10.81 -3.77
CA THR A 2 7.79 -9.91 -3.13
C THR A 2 6.44 -9.86 -3.84
N TRP A 3 6.40 -9.94 -5.17
CA TRP A 3 5.18 -9.97 -5.99
C TRP A 3 4.21 -11.11 -5.66
N VAL A 4 4.75 -12.24 -5.20
CA VAL A 4 3.96 -13.41 -4.81
C VAL A 4 3.74 -13.40 -3.31
N LEU A 5 4.78 -13.09 -2.55
CA LEU A 5 4.74 -13.09 -1.09
C LEU A 5 3.74 -12.06 -0.53
N CYS A 6 3.70 -10.86 -1.10
CA CYS A 6 2.85 -9.76 -0.63
C CYS A 6 1.33 -10.09 -0.65
N PRO A 7 0.73 -10.49 -1.80
CA PRO A 7 -0.69 -10.82 -1.84
C PRO A 7 -1.03 -12.04 -0.98
N ILE A 8 -0.14 -13.04 -0.91
CA ILE A 8 -0.36 -14.24 -0.10
C ILE A 8 -0.32 -13.91 1.40
N LEU A 9 0.68 -13.15 1.85
CA LEU A 9 0.79 -12.75 3.25
C LEU A 9 -0.42 -11.89 3.67
N ALA A 10 -0.85 -10.97 2.81
CA ALA A 10 -2.04 -10.16 3.06
C ALA A 10 -3.31 -11.05 3.14
N ALA A 11 -3.43 -12.06 2.28
CA ALA A 11 -4.53 -13.03 2.33
C ALA A 11 -4.55 -13.81 3.64
N ILE A 12 -3.38 -14.30 4.10
CA ILE A 12 -3.25 -15.06 5.35
C ILE A 12 -3.65 -14.19 6.56
N ILE A 13 -3.08 -13.00 6.66
CA ILE A 13 -3.40 -12.05 7.74
C ILE A 13 -4.89 -11.72 7.73
N ALA A 14 -5.46 -11.48 6.54
CA ALA A 14 -6.88 -11.17 6.39
C ALA A 14 -7.78 -12.33 6.83
N VAL A 15 -7.45 -13.57 6.47
CA VAL A 15 -8.20 -14.75 6.91
C VAL A 15 -8.17 -14.89 8.44
N ILE A 16 -7.01 -14.70 9.05
CA ILE A 16 -6.84 -14.80 10.51
C ILE A 16 -7.65 -13.71 11.21
N LEU A 17 -7.45 -12.45 10.82
CA LEU A 17 -8.14 -11.30 11.42
C LEU A 17 -9.66 -11.36 11.19
N TYR A 18 -10.10 -11.82 10.01
CA TYR A 18 -11.53 -11.96 9.72
C TYR A 18 -12.19 -12.99 10.62
N LYS A 19 -11.56 -14.16 10.81
CA LYS A 19 -12.05 -15.19 11.74
C LYS A 19 -12.10 -14.65 13.17
N ALA A 20 -11.02 -14.04 13.65
CA ALA A 20 -10.94 -13.48 14.99
C ALA A 20 -12.02 -12.42 15.24
N LEU A 21 -12.20 -11.48 14.30
CA LEU A 21 -13.20 -10.42 14.41
C LEU A 21 -14.63 -10.97 14.34
N ARG A 22 -14.92 -11.95 13.47
CA ARG A 22 -16.24 -12.61 13.42
C ARG A 22 -16.57 -13.34 14.71
N ILE A 23 -15.58 -14.02 15.29
CA ILE A 23 -15.72 -14.71 16.58
C ILE A 23 -16.02 -13.67 17.66
N TYR A 24 -15.20 -12.63 17.78
CA TYR A 24 -15.39 -11.55 18.74
C TYR A 24 -16.79 -10.95 18.65
N LEU A 25 -17.19 -10.49 17.45
CA LEU A 25 -18.50 -9.87 17.22
C LEU A 25 -19.68 -10.80 17.57
N ARG A 26 -19.53 -12.12 17.38
CA ARG A 26 -20.54 -13.10 17.77
C ARG A 26 -20.68 -13.22 19.28
N TYR A 27 -19.58 -13.14 20.03
CA TYR A 27 -19.57 -13.25 21.50
C TYR A 27 -19.91 -11.94 22.22
N SER A 28 -19.61 -10.78 21.64
CA SER A 28 -19.82 -9.48 22.30
C SER A 28 -21.29 -9.08 22.49
N LYS A 29 -22.25 -9.80 21.87
CA LYS A 29 -23.71 -9.53 21.94
C LYS A 29 -24.07 -8.05 21.77
N LEU A 30 -23.31 -7.31 20.96
CA LEU A 30 -23.50 -5.88 20.77
C LEU A 30 -24.75 -5.62 19.93
N HIS A 31 -25.48 -4.56 20.27
CA HIS A 31 -26.60 -4.09 19.45
C HIS A 31 -26.09 -3.74 18.03
N LEU A 32 -26.90 -4.03 17.00
CA LEU A 32 -26.52 -3.85 15.59
C LEU A 32 -26.05 -2.41 15.29
N VAL A 33 -26.75 -1.41 15.82
CA VAL A 33 -26.41 0.02 15.64
C VAL A 33 -25.05 0.38 16.23
N ARG A 34 -24.72 -0.15 17.42
CA ARG A 34 -23.40 0.11 18.05
C ARG A 34 -22.29 -0.57 17.27
N THR A 35 -22.54 -1.78 16.79
CA THR A 35 -21.59 -2.51 15.95
C THR A 35 -21.31 -1.75 14.65
N ASP A 36 -22.34 -1.21 14.00
CA ASP A 36 -22.18 -0.37 12.81
C ASP A 36 -21.36 0.90 13.11
N ALA A 37 -21.66 1.59 14.21
CA ALA A 37 -20.92 2.78 14.64
C ALA A 37 -19.43 2.48 14.90
N TYR A 38 -19.13 1.40 15.63
CA TYR A 38 -17.74 0.99 15.89
C TYR A 38 -17.01 0.54 14.63
N LEU A 39 -17.69 -0.14 13.71
CA LEU A 39 -17.09 -0.53 12.42
C LEU A 39 -16.79 0.69 11.55
N ARG A 40 -17.67 1.71 11.52
CA ARG A 40 -17.40 2.96 10.79
C ARG A 40 -16.20 3.70 11.36
N LEU A 41 -16.14 3.83 12.69
CA LEU A 41 -14.97 4.43 13.36
C LEU A 41 -13.71 3.61 13.07
N GLY A 42 -13.80 2.29 13.18
CA GLY A 42 -12.71 1.38 12.84
C GLY A 42 -12.24 1.53 11.41
N LEU A 43 -13.15 1.68 10.44
CA LEU A 43 -12.81 1.92 9.03
C LEU A 43 -12.06 3.24 8.83
N LEU A 44 -12.43 4.31 9.55
CA LEU A 44 -11.70 5.57 9.52
C LEU A 44 -10.27 5.42 10.08
N LEU A 45 -10.12 4.75 11.21
CA LEU A 45 -8.82 4.49 11.83
C LEU A 45 -7.95 3.57 10.97
N ALA A 46 -8.55 2.52 10.40
CA ALA A 46 -7.88 1.62 9.47
C ALA A 46 -7.47 2.35 8.19
N GLY A 47 -8.31 3.25 7.68
CA GLY A 47 -7.98 4.11 6.54
C GLY A 47 -6.81 5.04 6.83
N ALA A 48 -6.76 5.65 8.03
CA ALA A 48 -5.64 6.48 8.46
C ALA A 48 -4.34 5.66 8.57
N PHE A 49 -4.40 4.48 9.19
CA PHE A 49 -3.27 3.56 9.26
C PHE A 49 -2.81 3.11 7.86
N GLY A 50 -3.75 2.80 6.97
CA GLY A 50 -3.47 2.41 5.60
C GLY A 50 -2.85 3.53 4.78
N ALA A 51 -3.31 4.78 4.95
CA ALA A 51 -2.70 5.95 4.32
C ALA A 51 -1.26 6.16 4.80
N TYR A 52 -1.02 6.03 6.11
CA TYR A 52 0.32 6.12 6.68
C TYR A 52 1.25 5.02 6.13
N ALA A 53 0.82 3.75 6.19
CA ALA A 53 1.60 2.62 5.71
C ALA A 53 1.88 2.70 4.20
N LEU A 54 0.91 3.18 3.41
CA LEU A 54 1.06 3.44 1.98
C LEU A 54 2.10 4.53 1.71
N GLY A 55 2.04 5.64 2.45
CA GLY A 55 3.02 6.72 2.34
C GLY A 55 4.43 6.24 2.64
N ALA A 56 4.61 5.54 3.77
CA ALA A 56 5.90 4.98 4.18
C ALA A 56 6.48 3.99 3.14
N ASN A 57 5.65 3.13 2.57
CA ASN A 57 6.08 2.15 1.56
C ASN A 57 6.41 2.79 0.20
N ASN A 58 5.75 3.90 -0.16
CA ASN A 58 5.87 4.48 -1.50
C ASN A 58 6.82 5.68 -1.59
N ILE A 59 7.11 6.37 -0.49
CA ILE A 59 7.85 7.64 -0.53
C ILE A 59 9.23 7.48 -1.17
N ALA A 60 9.95 6.39 -0.86
CA ALA A 60 11.26 6.12 -1.46
C ALA A 60 11.19 5.92 -2.98
N ASN A 61 10.10 5.35 -3.51
CA ASN A 61 9.92 5.16 -4.95
C ASN A 61 9.57 6.47 -5.67
N VAL A 62 8.86 7.38 -5.00
CA VAL A 62 8.42 8.64 -5.60
C VAL A 62 9.53 9.67 -5.59
N VAL A 63 10.21 9.84 -4.45
CA VAL A 63 11.19 10.91 -4.28
C VAL A 63 12.63 10.43 -4.13
N GLY A 64 12.88 9.14 -3.87
CA GLY A 64 14.23 8.63 -3.68
C GLY A 64 15.12 8.76 -4.91
N VAL A 65 14.55 8.70 -6.11
CA VAL A 65 15.29 8.90 -7.37
C VAL A 65 15.87 10.31 -7.53
N PHE A 66 15.31 11.30 -6.85
CA PHE A 66 15.78 12.68 -6.91
C PHE A 66 16.84 13.00 -5.85
N LEU A 67 17.07 12.12 -4.86
CA LEU A 67 18.03 12.37 -3.77
C LEU A 67 19.44 12.74 -4.26
N PRO A 68 20.02 12.10 -5.30
CA PRO A 68 21.35 12.47 -5.79
C PRO A 68 21.38 13.79 -6.57
N ALA A 69 20.23 14.24 -7.07
CA ALA A 69 20.12 15.40 -7.96
C ALA A 69 19.74 16.70 -7.22
N ILE A 70 19.40 16.62 -5.93
CA ILE A 70 19.01 17.80 -5.15
C ILE A 70 20.22 18.46 -4.51
N GLU A 71 20.31 19.78 -4.67
CA GLU A 71 21.36 20.63 -4.09
C GLU A 71 20.79 21.52 -2.96
N PHE A 72 19.80 21.03 -2.20
CA PHE A 72 19.23 21.82 -1.12
C PHE A 72 20.25 22.00 0.02
N SER A 73 20.31 23.20 0.58
CA SER A 73 21.00 23.45 1.84
C SER A 73 20.16 22.97 3.02
N THR A 74 20.80 22.70 4.16
CA THR A 74 20.10 22.46 5.42
C THR A 74 19.26 23.69 5.78
N LEU A 75 17.98 23.47 6.07
CA LEU A 75 17.05 24.54 6.44
C LEU A 75 16.91 24.57 7.95
N GLU A 76 17.27 25.69 8.57
CA GLU A 76 17.09 25.90 10.01
C GLU A 76 15.85 26.77 10.26
N LEU A 77 14.90 26.24 11.02
CA LEU A 77 13.63 26.91 11.33
C LEU A 77 13.35 26.75 12.82
N GLY A 78 13.43 27.86 13.57
CA GLY A 78 13.07 27.89 14.98
C GLY A 78 13.85 26.91 15.88
N GLY A 79 15.13 26.65 15.56
CA GLY A 79 15.99 25.71 16.29
C GLY A 79 15.87 24.24 15.84
N ILE A 80 15.07 23.95 14.81
CA ILE A 80 15.00 22.63 14.16
C ILE A 80 15.73 22.69 12.83
N SER A 81 16.68 21.78 12.61
CA SER A 81 17.38 21.63 11.34
C SER A 81 16.73 20.54 10.49
N PHE A 82 16.41 20.88 9.23
CA PHE A 82 15.85 19.97 8.25
C PHE A 82 16.90 19.62 7.19
N SER A 83 17.22 18.33 7.09
CA SER A 83 18.13 17.84 6.05
C SER A 83 17.50 17.94 4.66
N PRO A 84 18.31 18.01 3.59
CA PRO A 84 17.82 18.01 2.20
C PRO A 84 16.86 16.86 1.90
N ALA A 85 17.17 15.66 2.43
CA ALA A 85 16.32 14.48 2.29
C ALA A 85 14.97 14.64 3.01
N GLN A 86 14.95 15.23 4.21
CA GLN A 86 13.71 15.49 4.95
C GLN A 86 12.83 16.51 4.23
N GLN A 87 13.44 17.56 3.69
CA GLN A 87 12.71 18.56 2.89
C GLN A 87 12.08 17.90 1.65
N LEU A 88 12.85 17.06 0.93
CA LEU A 88 12.36 16.35 -0.24
C LEU A 88 11.23 15.37 0.11
N PHE A 89 11.35 14.63 1.22
CA PHE A 89 10.30 13.73 1.70
C PHE A 89 9.03 14.48 2.10
N LEU A 90 9.14 15.68 2.66
CA LEU A 90 8.00 16.54 2.97
C LEU A 90 7.29 16.99 1.68
N ILE A 91 8.04 17.50 0.70
CA ILE A 91 7.49 17.90 -0.61
C ILE A 91 6.83 16.71 -1.30
N GLY A 92 7.50 15.55 -1.31
CA GLY A 92 6.97 14.30 -1.85
C GLY A 92 5.67 13.87 -1.17
N GLY A 93 5.60 13.95 0.16
CA GLY A 93 4.39 13.65 0.93
C GLY A 93 3.22 14.56 0.56
N LEU A 94 3.46 15.87 0.43
CA LEU A 94 2.45 16.83 0.00
C LEU A 94 1.98 16.57 -1.44
N ALA A 95 2.91 16.25 -2.34
CA ALA A 95 2.58 15.91 -3.74
C ALA A 95 1.74 14.63 -3.83
N ILE A 96 2.07 13.59 -3.04
CA ILE A 96 1.26 12.37 -2.94
C ILE A 96 -0.14 12.70 -2.42
N ALA A 97 -0.25 13.48 -1.35
CA ALA A 97 -1.55 13.88 -0.79
C ALA A 97 -2.40 14.64 -1.83
N PHE A 98 -1.80 15.57 -2.56
CA PHE A 98 -2.46 16.33 -3.61
C PHE A 98 -2.92 15.44 -4.78
N GLY A 99 -2.05 14.55 -5.26
CA GLY A 99 -2.40 13.55 -6.27
C GLY A 99 -3.54 12.64 -5.81
N VAL A 100 -3.55 12.29 -4.51
CA VAL A 100 -4.60 11.46 -3.96
C VAL A 100 -5.96 12.17 -4.02
N MET A 101 -6.02 13.45 -3.63
CA MET A 101 -7.25 14.24 -3.65
C MET A 101 -7.81 14.48 -5.06
N THR A 102 -6.96 14.48 -6.08
CA THR A 102 -7.33 14.89 -7.45
C THR A 102 -7.63 13.70 -8.38
N TYR A 103 -6.80 12.64 -8.37
CA TYR A 103 -6.85 11.59 -9.40
C TYR A 103 -7.25 10.19 -8.89
N SER A 104 -7.34 9.95 -7.57
CA SER A 104 -7.53 8.59 -7.03
C SER A 104 -8.90 7.97 -7.22
N LYS A 105 -9.92 8.78 -7.54
CA LYS A 105 -11.33 8.38 -7.49
C LYS A 105 -11.62 7.12 -8.32
N GLY A 106 -11.09 7.03 -9.54
CA GLY A 106 -11.31 5.89 -10.43
C GLY A 106 -10.80 4.56 -9.87
N VAL A 107 -9.59 4.58 -9.28
CA VAL A 107 -8.98 3.39 -8.66
C VAL A 107 -9.75 3.00 -7.40
N MET A 108 -10.10 3.97 -6.55
CA MET A 108 -10.88 3.72 -5.32
C MET A 108 -12.23 3.05 -5.63
N MET A 109 -12.93 3.50 -6.68
CA MET A 109 -14.21 2.90 -7.08
C MET A 109 -14.04 1.48 -7.67
N THR A 110 -12.98 1.26 -8.44
CA THR A 110 -12.70 -0.05 -9.06
C THR A 110 -12.30 -1.10 -8.01
N VAL A 111 -11.47 -0.73 -7.04
CA VAL A 111 -11.05 -1.65 -5.96
C VAL A 111 -12.19 -1.86 -4.96
N GLY A 112 -12.84 -0.78 -4.51
CA GLY A 112 -13.88 -0.83 -3.48
C GLY A 112 -15.20 -1.43 -3.94
N GLY A 113 -15.61 -1.15 -5.18
CA GLY A 113 -16.89 -1.62 -5.74
C GLY A 113 -16.78 -2.71 -6.80
N GLY A 114 -15.59 -2.91 -7.38
CA GLY A 114 -15.37 -3.75 -8.57
C GLY A 114 -14.96 -5.20 -8.30
N LEU A 115 -14.41 -5.57 -7.13
CA LEU A 115 -13.97 -6.96 -6.90
C LEU A 115 -15.10 -7.92 -6.47
N GLY A 116 -16.09 -7.44 -5.72
CA GLY A 116 -17.29 -8.18 -5.32
C GLY A 116 -18.13 -7.37 -4.34
N ARG A 117 -19.21 -7.95 -3.79
CA ARG A 117 -19.93 -7.35 -2.65
C ARG A 117 -19.11 -7.58 -1.38
N ILE A 118 -18.44 -6.54 -0.89
CA ILE A 118 -17.61 -6.60 0.32
C ILE A 118 -18.44 -6.10 1.50
N SER A 119 -18.56 -6.90 2.57
CA SER A 119 -19.21 -6.46 3.81
C SER A 119 -18.33 -5.43 4.55
N PRO A 120 -18.89 -4.53 5.37
CA PRO A 120 -18.09 -3.56 6.13
C PRO A 120 -17.00 -4.22 7.00
N VAL A 121 -17.29 -5.39 7.58
CA VAL A 121 -16.33 -6.20 8.35
C VAL A 121 -15.19 -6.68 7.44
N ALA A 122 -15.51 -7.21 6.27
CA ALA A 122 -14.50 -7.66 5.30
C ALA A 122 -13.66 -6.48 4.78
N ALA A 123 -14.27 -5.32 4.54
CA ALA A 123 -13.57 -4.11 4.13
C ALA A 123 -12.60 -3.64 5.21
N PHE A 124 -13.04 -3.57 6.47
CA PHE A 124 -12.18 -3.21 7.59
C PHE A 124 -10.98 -4.15 7.71
N VAL A 125 -11.23 -5.46 7.68
CA VAL A 125 -10.15 -6.44 7.76
C VAL A 125 -9.21 -6.37 6.57
N ALA A 126 -9.73 -6.19 5.35
CA ALA A 126 -8.90 -6.02 4.17
C ALA A 126 -7.98 -4.79 4.30
N VAL A 127 -8.54 -3.67 4.78
CA VAL A 127 -7.78 -2.43 5.00
C VAL A 127 -6.66 -2.65 6.03
N VAL A 128 -7.00 -3.19 7.20
CA VAL A 128 -6.02 -3.47 8.26
C VAL A 128 -4.95 -4.45 7.79
N SER A 129 -5.33 -5.51 7.09
CA SER A 129 -4.39 -6.57 6.66
C SER A 129 -3.38 -6.05 5.64
N HIS A 130 -3.83 -5.31 4.62
CA HIS A 130 -2.89 -4.71 3.67
C HIS A 130 -1.99 -3.70 4.38
N SER A 131 -2.52 -2.93 5.34
CA SER A 131 -1.77 -1.89 6.05
C SER A 131 -0.67 -2.50 6.93
N ILE A 132 -0.97 -3.62 7.60
CA ILE A 132 0.02 -4.40 8.35
C ILE A 132 1.14 -4.87 7.42
N VAL A 133 0.79 -5.43 6.24
CA VAL A 133 1.81 -5.91 5.29
C VAL A 133 2.68 -4.76 4.79
N LEU A 134 2.09 -3.64 4.35
CA LEU A 134 2.85 -2.48 3.90
C LEU A 134 3.77 -1.94 5.00
N PHE A 135 3.24 -1.80 6.22
CA PHE A 135 4.03 -1.34 7.36
C PHE A 135 5.17 -2.31 7.69
N ALA A 136 4.93 -3.61 7.63
CA ALA A 136 5.92 -4.63 7.94
C ALA A 136 7.13 -4.62 7.00
N PHE A 137 6.90 -4.32 5.71
CA PHE A 137 7.96 -4.20 4.70
C PHE A 137 8.62 -2.81 4.65
N ALA A 138 8.00 -1.78 5.24
CA ALA A 138 8.53 -0.41 5.24
C ALA A 138 9.19 0.01 6.57
N SER A 139 8.89 -0.66 7.68
CA SER A 139 9.25 -0.22 9.02
C SER A 139 10.64 -0.70 9.46
N ARG A 140 11.61 0.22 9.46
CA ARG A 140 12.95 0.00 10.04
C ARG A 140 12.91 -0.31 11.54
N GLY A 141 11.98 0.32 12.26
CA GLY A 141 11.81 0.08 13.69
C GLY A 141 11.35 -1.33 13.98
N LEU A 142 10.44 -1.86 13.16
CA LEU A 142 10.00 -3.25 13.27
C LEU A 142 11.15 -4.21 12.95
N GLU A 143 11.88 -3.97 11.86
CA GLU A 143 13.07 -4.78 11.52
C GLU A 143 14.09 -4.81 12.67
N ALA A 144 14.45 -3.64 13.20
CA ALA A 144 15.40 -3.53 14.31
C ALA A 144 14.91 -4.25 15.58
N TRP A 145 13.61 -4.16 15.87
CA TRP A 145 13.00 -4.87 16.99
C TRP A 145 13.05 -6.39 16.80
N LEU A 146 12.72 -6.93 15.61
CA LEU A 146 12.85 -8.36 15.33
C LEU A 146 14.31 -8.83 15.47
N LEU A 147 15.26 -8.06 14.93
CA LEU A 147 16.70 -8.35 15.09
C LEU A 147 17.12 -8.41 16.55
N SER A 148 16.65 -7.47 17.37
CA SER A 148 17.00 -7.41 18.80
C SER A 148 16.53 -8.64 19.59
N MET A 149 15.50 -9.34 19.10
CA MET A 149 14.97 -10.57 19.70
C MET A 149 15.47 -11.85 19.01
N GLY A 150 16.35 -11.74 18.02
CA GLY A 150 16.85 -12.88 17.24
C GLY A 150 15.79 -13.54 16.33
N LEU A 151 14.72 -12.82 15.98
CA LEU A 151 13.68 -13.30 15.08
C LEU A 151 14.03 -13.02 13.60
N PRO A 152 13.53 -13.82 12.64
CA PRO A 152 13.76 -13.58 11.22
C PRO A 152 13.17 -12.24 10.77
N THR A 153 13.97 -11.42 10.11
CA THR A 153 13.56 -10.08 9.66
C THR A 153 12.73 -10.09 8.39
N ILE A 154 11.97 -9.01 8.21
CA ILE A 154 11.25 -8.71 6.98
C ILE A 154 12.10 -7.73 6.18
N PRO A 155 12.39 -8.01 4.91
CA PRO A 155 13.23 -7.13 4.10
C PRO A 155 12.56 -5.77 3.90
N LEU A 156 13.34 -4.71 4.03
CA LEU A 156 12.92 -3.33 3.76
C LEU A 156 12.85 -3.05 2.25
N VAL A 157 11.88 -3.68 1.59
CA VAL A 157 11.67 -3.56 0.14
C VAL A 157 10.28 -3.03 -0.17
N PRO A 158 10.15 -2.12 -1.14
CA PRO A 158 8.84 -1.62 -1.53
C PRO A 158 7.98 -2.76 -2.06
N VAL A 159 6.76 -2.86 -1.55
CA VAL A 159 5.77 -3.85 -1.98
C VAL A 159 4.56 -3.19 -2.62
N SER A 160 3.81 -3.95 -3.43
CA SER A 160 2.65 -3.42 -4.14
C SER A 160 1.41 -3.38 -3.24
N SER A 161 0.94 -2.17 -2.93
CA SER A 161 -0.31 -1.95 -2.18
C SER A 161 -1.52 -2.57 -2.89
N SER A 162 -1.61 -2.46 -4.22
CA SER A 162 -2.73 -3.07 -4.97
C SER A 162 -2.75 -4.59 -4.84
N GLN A 163 -1.58 -5.23 -4.84
CA GLN A 163 -1.48 -6.69 -4.65
C GLN A 163 -1.86 -7.08 -3.22
N ALA A 164 -1.40 -6.33 -2.21
CA ALA A 164 -1.76 -6.57 -0.81
C ALA A 164 -3.28 -6.50 -0.58
N VAL A 165 -3.93 -5.43 -1.06
CA VAL A 165 -5.39 -5.24 -0.91
C VAL A 165 -6.17 -6.33 -1.64
N VAL A 166 -5.82 -6.62 -2.89
CA VAL A 166 -6.49 -7.66 -3.68
C VAL A 166 -6.29 -9.03 -3.03
N GLY A 167 -5.08 -9.34 -2.54
CA GLY A 167 -4.78 -10.56 -1.81
C GLY A 167 -5.64 -10.71 -0.55
N ALA A 168 -5.76 -9.65 0.26
CA ALA A 168 -6.61 -9.65 1.44
C ALA A 168 -8.10 -9.90 1.09
N ILE A 169 -8.63 -9.23 0.06
CA ILE A 169 -10.01 -9.40 -0.39
C ILE A 169 -10.25 -10.83 -0.90
N VAL A 170 -9.34 -11.36 -1.73
CA VAL A 170 -9.43 -12.73 -2.27
C VAL A 170 -9.35 -13.76 -1.15
N GLY A 171 -8.44 -13.59 -0.18
CA GLY A 171 -8.34 -14.48 0.99
C GLY A 171 -9.63 -14.55 1.80
N ILE A 172 -10.23 -13.40 2.12
CA ILE A 172 -11.53 -13.32 2.81
C ILE A 172 -12.66 -13.92 1.96
N ALA A 173 -12.63 -13.73 0.64
CA ALA A 173 -13.65 -14.26 -0.24
C ALA A 173 -13.57 -15.78 -0.39
N ILE A 174 -12.37 -16.35 -0.49
CA ILE A 174 -12.14 -17.81 -0.49
C ILE A 174 -12.66 -18.41 0.83
N LEU A 175 -12.37 -17.79 1.97
CA LEU A 175 -12.87 -18.23 3.27
C LEU A 175 -14.41 -18.27 3.34
N GLN A 176 -15.10 -17.43 2.56
CA GLN A 176 -16.57 -17.36 2.49
C GLN A 176 -17.17 -18.20 1.35
N GLY A 177 -16.37 -19.07 0.71
CA GLY A 177 -16.85 -19.96 -0.35
C GLY A 177 -16.74 -19.39 -1.77
N ALA A 178 -16.00 -18.31 -1.99
CA ALA A 178 -15.60 -17.73 -3.29
C ALA A 178 -16.74 -17.29 -4.25
N ALA A 179 -18.02 -17.52 -3.91
CA ALA A 179 -19.16 -17.29 -4.79
C ALA A 179 -19.38 -15.80 -5.19
N GLY A 180 -18.79 -14.86 -4.45
CA GLY A 180 -18.92 -13.42 -4.71
C GLY A 180 -17.79 -12.80 -5.55
N ILE A 181 -16.79 -13.57 -5.98
CA ILE A 181 -15.61 -13.04 -6.67
C ILE A 181 -15.89 -12.86 -8.16
N ARG A 182 -15.65 -11.65 -8.68
CA ARG A 182 -15.65 -11.40 -10.14
C ARG A 182 -14.31 -11.79 -10.75
N TRP A 183 -14.14 -13.07 -11.06
CA TRP A 183 -12.91 -13.65 -11.63
C TRP A 183 -12.39 -12.94 -12.87
N ARG A 184 -13.30 -12.48 -13.75
CA ARG A 184 -12.92 -11.72 -14.95
C ARG A 184 -12.20 -10.42 -14.61
N LEU A 185 -12.70 -9.67 -13.62
CA LEU A 185 -12.03 -8.45 -13.19
C LEU A 185 -10.70 -8.74 -12.50
N LEU A 186 -10.64 -9.79 -11.67
CA LEU A 186 -9.39 -10.22 -11.04
C LEU A 186 -8.33 -10.53 -12.10
N GLY A 187 -8.69 -11.24 -13.17
CA GLY A 187 -7.82 -11.48 -14.32
C GLY A 187 -7.35 -10.19 -14.99
N THR A 188 -8.23 -9.22 -15.22
CA THR A 188 -7.85 -7.90 -15.76
C THR A 188 -6.86 -7.16 -14.85
N ILE A 189 -7.03 -7.22 -13.53
CA ILE A 189 -6.12 -6.60 -12.57
C ILE A 189 -4.74 -7.26 -12.63
N VAL A 190 -4.68 -8.60 -12.63
CA VAL A 190 -3.42 -9.34 -12.72
C VAL A 190 -2.70 -9.05 -14.05
N MET A 191 -3.43 -8.99 -15.16
CA MET A 191 -2.87 -8.57 -16.45
C MET A 191 -2.31 -7.14 -16.39
N GLY A 192 -3.01 -6.23 -15.71
CA GLY A 192 -2.54 -4.88 -15.46
C GLY A 192 -1.22 -4.84 -14.69
N TRP A 193 -1.03 -5.74 -13.71
CA TRP A 193 0.23 -5.82 -12.96
C TRP A 193 1.41 -6.19 -13.84
N VAL A 194 1.22 -7.07 -14.83
CA VAL A 194 2.30 -7.45 -15.77
C VAL A 194 2.50 -6.39 -16.85
N ALA A 195 1.42 -5.83 -17.39
CA ALA A 195 1.48 -4.86 -18.47
C ALA A 195 2.14 -3.53 -18.03
N THR A 196 1.85 -3.06 -16.81
CA THR A 196 2.34 -1.76 -16.30
C THR A 196 3.88 -1.63 -16.33
N PRO A 197 4.67 -2.55 -15.73
CA PRO A 197 6.13 -2.43 -15.76
C PRO A 197 6.71 -2.62 -17.17
N ILE A 198 6.09 -3.44 -18.02
CA ILE A 198 6.53 -3.60 -19.42
C ILE A 198 6.39 -2.28 -20.16
N MET A 199 5.21 -1.65 -20.07
CA MET A 199 4.97 -0.35 -20.71
C MET A 199 5.87 0.74 -20.13
N ALA A 200 6.07 0.76 -18.81
CA ALA A 200 7.00 1.68 -18.17
C ALA A 200 8.43 1.49 -18.71
N GLY A 201 8.89 0.24 -18.85
CA GLY A 201 10.20 -0.08 -19.41
C GLY A 201 10.36 0.41 -20.86
N PHE A 202 9.34 0.22 -21.71
CA PHE A 202 9.36 0.74 -23.08
C PHE A 202 9.43 2.28 -23.10
N ILE A 203 8.60 2.96 -22.32
CA ILE A 203 8.59 4.43 -22.26
C ILE A 203 9.94 4.95 -21.75
N SER A 204 10.48 4.35 -20.69
CA SER A 204 11.80 4.71 -20.17
C SER A 204 12.91 4.47 -21.21
N PHE A 205 12.91 3.33 -21.90
CA PHE A 205 13.90 3.04 -22.93
C PHE A 205 13.90 4.10 -24.05
N PHE A 206 12.73 4.39 -24.63
CA PHE A 206 12.63 5.39 -25.70
C PHE A 206 12.93 6.81 -25.20
N GLY A 207 12.53 7.14 -23.98
CA GLY A 207 12.85 8.43 -23.36
C GLY A 207 14.35 8.63 -23.17
N LEU A 208 15.05 7.63 -22.61
CA LEU A 208 16.50 7.66 -22.44
C LEU A 208 17.23 7.68 -23.79
N TYR A 209 16.78 6.87 -24.75
CA TYR A 209 17.33 6.88 -26.11
C TYR A 209 17.22 8.27 -26.75
N PHE A 210 16.08 8.94 -26.61
CA PHE A 210 15.90 10.30 -27.12
C PHE A 210 16.84 11.30 -26.44
N LEU A 211 16.95 11.25 -25.10
CA LEU A 211 17.88 12.12 -24.36
C LEU A 211 19.34 11.90 -24.77
N GLN A 212 19.74 10.65 -24.98
CA GLN A 212 21.10 10.32 -25.40
C GLN A 212 21.42 10.82 -26.79
N ASN A 213 20.52 10.60 -27.76
CA ASN A 213 20.82 10.86 -29.18
C ASN A 213 20.50 12.28 -29.64
N VAL A 214 19.64 13.00 -28.92
CA VAL A 214 19.23 14.36 -29.30
C VAL A 214 19.90 15.43 -28.43
N PHE A 215 20.14 15.13 -27.15
CA PHE A 215 20.71 16.07 -26.19
C PHE A 215 22.12 15.69 -25.71
N ASP A 216 22.72 14.64 -26.29
CA ASP A 216 24.05 14.09 -25.93
C ASP A 216 24.23 13.89 -24.41
N GLN A 217 23.14 13.57 -23.70
CA GLN A 217 23.17 13.32 -22.26
C GLN A 217 23.71 11.92 -21.98
N THR A 218 24.61 11.80 -21.00
CA THR A 218 25.02 10.48 -20.48
C THR A 218 23.90 9.89 -19.65
N VAL A 219 23.20 8.91 -20.21
CA VAL A 219 22.15 8.13 -19.54
C VAL A 219 22.71 6.75 -19.17
N PHE A 220 22.30 6.27 -17.98
CA PHE A 220 22.73 5.00 -17.39
C PHE A 220 21.52 4.06 -17.21
#